data_AF-A0A6A4HTH8-F1
#
_entry.id   AF-A0A6A4HTH8-F1
#
_cell.length_a   1.000
_cell.length_b   1.000
_cell.length_c   1.000
_cell.angle_alpha   90.00
_cell.angle_beta   90.00
_cell.angle_gamma   90.00
#
_symmetry.space_group_name_H-M   'P 1'
#
loop_
_entity.id
_entity.type
_entity.pdbx_description
1 polymer ?
#
loop_
_entity_poly.entity_id
_entity_poly.type
_entity_poly.pdbx_seq_one_letter_code
_entity_poly.pdbx_strand_id
1 'polypeptide(L)'
;MSTYIQILKRRALSGRTDSKLAVHELCSAIIDVVDPYTIADTLPAVTRFLSDHRPPPVNKDLIFDLNNVSVESQPIVIALQVFGAIQKGAATSMDIPRLKNNTILHLRNNWADIYAWSSFLVHSFVERDLDTHQALSEIGYEVLRTVLEVLSTLQMLGAIRSQEIKAIQKAGDLFVCVHLYALFVESSMESDTIWAVDEFSGRMADDFLKDWDDLWGEIYVRNLQNFNPLFIPAIARILCRITLDRL
;
A
#
# COMPACT_ATOMS: atom_id res chain seq x y z
N MET A 1 8.76 6.08 26.19
CA MET A 1 7.45 6.09 25.50
C MET A 1 6.59 7.20 26.08
N SER A 2 6.11 8.13 25.26
CA SER A 2 5.33 9.30 25.72
C SER A 2 3.97 8.87 26.29
N THR A 3 3.55 9.47 27.40
CA THR A 3 2.22 9.26 28.02
C THR A 3 1.08 9.49 27.02
N TYR A 4 1.28 10.39 26.06
CA TYR A 4 0.33 10.68 24.98
C TYR A 4 0.08 9.46 24.07
N ILE A 5 1.14 8.82 23.57
CA ILE A 5 1.04 7.64 22.70
C ILE A 5 0.32 6.49 23.42
N GLN A 6 0.59 6.31 24.71
CA GLN A 6 -0.11 5.28 25.50
C GLN A 6 -1.61 5.56 25.65
N ILE A 7 -1.99 6.83 25.84
CA ILE A 7 -3.41 7.23 25.88
C ILE A 7 -4.07 6.96 24.52
N LEU A 8 -3.41 7.35 23.42
CA LEU A 8 -3.93 7.11 22.07
C LEU A 8 -4.09 5.62 21.76
N LYS A 9 -3.09 4.78 22.07
CA LYS A 9 -3.19 3.32 21.93
C LYS A 9 -4.38 2.76 22.69
N ARG A 10 -4.59 3.19 23.95
CA ARG A 10 -5.72 2.73 24.75
C ARG A 10 -7.06 3.16 24.16
N ARG A 11 -7.17 4.38 23.63
CA ARG A 11 -8.39 4.89 22.98
C ARG A 11 -8.66 4.17 21.66
N ALA A 12 -7.64 3.99 20.82
CA ALA A 12 -7.71 3.25 19.57
C ALA A 12 -8.25 1.83 19.79
N LEU A 13 -7.78 1.13 20.83
CA LEU A 13 -8.19 -0.24 21.15
C LEU A 13 -9.51 -0.35 21.94
N SER A 14 -10.16 0.77 22.28
CA SER A 14 -11.30 0.77 23.21
C SER A 14 -12.64 0.36 22.58
N GLY A 15 -12.74 0.35 21.24
CA GLY A 15 -13.99 0.14 20.51
C GLY A 15 -15.05 1.24 20.71
N ARG A 16 -14.68 2.36 21.34
CA ARG A 16 -15.56 3.52 21.53
C ARG A 16 -15.70 4.33 20.24
N THR A 17 -16.68 5.24 20.22
CA THR A 17 -16.94 6.13 19.08
C THR A 17 -15.72 6.96 18.66
N ASP A 18 -14.85 7.32 19.59
CA ASP A 18 -13.63 8.09 19.35
C ASP A 18 -12.41 7.22 18.97
N SER A 19 -12.55 5.90 18.90
CA SER A 19 -11.47 4.96 18.54
C SER A 19 -10.87 5.28 17.17
N LYS A 20 -11.71 5.59 16.18
CA LYS A 20 -11.28 5.93 14.81
C LYS A 20 -10.39 7.18 14.77
N LEU A 21 -10.80 8.23 15.46
CA LEU A 21 -10.01 9.46 15.59
C LEU A 21 -8.70 9.18 16.34
N ALA A 22 -8.74 8.34 17.38
CA ALA A 22 -7.53 7.94 18.08
C ALA A 22 -6.57 7.11 17.21
N VAL A 23 -7.07 6.27 16.28
CA VAL A 23 -6.23 5.58 15.30
C VAL A 23 -5.59 6.58 14.34
N HIS A 24 -6.36 7.55 13.85
CA HIS A 24 -5.86 8.65 13.00
C HIS A 24 -4.73 9.42 13.70
N GLU A 25 -5.00 9.95 14.91
CA GLU A 25 -4.02 10.66 15.75
C GLU A 25 -2.78 9.80 16.03
N LEU A 26 -2.97 8.48 16.23
CA LEU A 26 -1.88 7.55 16.48
C LEU A 26 -1.01 7.32 15.24
N CYS A 27 -1.61 7.22 14.05
CA CYS A 27 -0.87 7.12 12.79
C CYS A 27 -0.03 8.37 12.54
N SER A 28 -0.61 9.57 12.72
CA SER A 28 0.13 10.83 12.63
C SER A 28 1.29 10.88 13.63
N ALA A 29 1.05 10.49 14.88
CA ALA A 29 2.10 10.47 15.90
C ALA A 29 3.25 9.51 15.56
N ILE A 30 2.98 8.37 14.92
CA ILE A 30 4.02 7.41 14.49
C ILE A 30 4.97 8.03 13.46
N ILE A 31 4.45 8.87 12.56
CA ILE A 31 5.26 9.51 11.50
C ILE A 31 6.33 10.41 12.11
N ASP A 32 5.98 11.15 13.17
CA ASP A 32 6.87 12.10 13.86
C ASP A 32 7.82 11.43 14.88
N VAL A 33 7.55 10.20 15.29
CA VAL A 33 8.37 9.46 16.25
C VAL A 33 9.65 8.97 15.58
N VAL A 34 10.78 9.17 16.25
CA VAL A 34 12.09 8.66 15.81
C VAL A 34 12.42 7.31 16.46
N ASP A 35 11.86 7.03 17.65
CA ASP A 35 12.17 5.81 18.41
C ASP A 35 11.59 4.54 17.75
N PRO A 36 12.44 3.62 17.23
CA PRO A 36 12.02 2.39 16.57
C PRO A 36 11.14 1.49 17.43
N TYR A 37 11.41 1.44 18.74
CA TYR A 37 10.70 0.58 19.67
C TYR A 37 9.28 1.07 19.91
N THR A 38 9.10 2.39 20.04
CA THR A 38 7.77 3.00 20.16
C THR A 38 6.96 2.80 18.87
N ILE A 39 7.57 2.93 17.69
CA ILE A 39 6.88 2.67 16.41
C ILE A 39 6.41 1.21 16.34
N ALA A 40 7.32 0.26 16.59
CA ALA A 40 7.00 -1.17 16.53
C ALA A 40 5.95 -1.59 17.57
N ASP A 41 6.00 -1.04 18.79
CA ASP A 41 5.01 -1.27 19.84
C ASP A 41 3.61 -0.72 19.47
N THR A 42 3.57 0.32 18.64
CA THR A 42 2.31 0.97 18.23
C THR A 42 1.65 0.28 17.04
N LEU A 43 2.44 -0.36 16.17
CA LEU A 43 1.98 -1.01 14.95
C LEU A 43 0.78 -1.97 15.14
N PRO A 44 0.73 -2.82 16.19
CA PRO A 44 -0.44 -3.67 16.44
C PRO A 44 -1.74 -2.90 16.70
N ALA A 45 -1.67 -1.72 17.31
CA ALA A 45 -2.86 -0.93 17.61
C ALA A 45 -3.46 -0.28 16.36
N VAL A 46 -2.63 0.21 15.44
CA VAL A 46 -3.09 0.84 14.19
C VAL A 46 -3.54 -0.19 13.17
N THR A 47 -2.81 -1.31 13.02
CA THR A 47 -3.16 -2.38 12.06
C THR A 47 -4.47 -3.09 12.39
N ARG A 48 -4.81 -3.19 13.68
CA ARG A 48 -6.10 -3.75 14.12
C ARG A 48 -7.30 -3.03 13.52
N PHE A 49 -7.15 -1.75 13.16
CA PHE A 49 -8.20 -1.02 12.45
C PHE A 49 -8.68 -1.76 11.18
N LEU A 50 -7.74 -2.33 10.42
CA LEU A 50 -8.03 -3.01 9.14
C LEU A 50 -8.86 -4.28 9.33
N SER A 51 -8.65 -5.01 10.43
CA SER A 51 -9.39 -6.23 10.74
C SER A 51 -10.74 -5.94 11.41
N ASP A 52 -10.80 -4.91 12.27
CA ASP A 52 -12.04 -4.47 12.92
C ASP A 52 -12.99 -3.78 11.91
N HIS A 53 -12.48 -3.26 10.79
CA HIS A 53 -13.28 -2.58 9.75
C HIS A 53 -13.07 -3.25 8.40
N ARG A 54 -14.10 -3.95 7.90
CA ARG A 54 -14.05 -4.51 6.55
C ARG A 54 -14.10 -3.39 5.51
N PRO A 55 -13.33 -3.50 4.40
CA PRO A 55 -13.49 -2.59 3.28
C PRO A 55 -14.93 -2.66 2.75
N PRO A 56 -15.53 -1.53 2.34
CA PRO A 56 -16.82 -1.52 1.67
C PRO A 56 -16.81 -2.38 0.39
N PRO A 57 -17.97 -2.86 -0.08
CA PRO A 57 -18.05 -3.40 -1.42
C PRO A 57 -17.68 -2.31 -2.45
N VAL A 58 -16.94 -2.69 -3.48
CA VAL A 58 -16.64 -1.80 -4.61
C VAL A 58 -17.97 -1.44 -5.29
N ASN A 59 -18.35 -0.16 -5.19
CA ASN A 59 -19.53 0.39 -5.85
C ASN A 59 -19.05 1.48 -6.82
N LYS A 60 -19.51 1.41 -8.08
CA LYS A 60 -19.19 2.38 -9.13
C LYS A 60 -19.68 3.81 -8.79
N ASP A 61 -20.66 3.91 -7.89
CA ASP A 61 -21.25 5.17 -7.43
C ASP A 61 -20.66 5.68 -6.11
N LEU A 62 -19.54 5.11 -5.62
CA LEU A 62 -18.81 5.64 -4.45
C LEU A 62 -18.17 6.99 -4.80
N ILE A 63 -18.99 8.03 -4.94
CA ILE A 63 -18.54 9.41 -5.08
C ILE A 63 -18.21 9.89 -3.67
N PHE A 64 -17.01 9.56 -3.20
CA PHE A 64 -16.41 10.29 -2.09
C PHE A 64 -15.63 11.45 -2.67
N ASP A 65 -16.29 12.59 -2.79
CA ASP A 65 -15.60 13.87 -2.87
C ASP A 65 -14.97 14.09 -1.48
N LEU A 66 -13.72 13.63 -1.31
CA LEU A 66 -12.93 13.76 -0.07
C LEU A 66 -12.72 15.23 0.34
N ASN A 67 -13.24 16.19 -0.44
CA ASN A 67 -13.15 17.61 -0.20
C ASN A 67 -14.20 18.18 0.76
N ASN A 68 -15.26 17.45 1.15
CA ASN A 68 -16.44 18.09 1.79
C ASN A 68 -17.09 17.42 3.03
N VAL A 69 -16.48 16.43 3.68
CA VAL A 69 -17.02 15.86 4.94
C VAL A 69 -15.87 15.58 5.89
N SER A 70 -15.95 16.03 7.16
CA SER A 70 -14.87 15.93 8.19
C SER A 70 -14.00 14.67 8.00
N VAL A 71 -12.90 14.87 7.29
CA VAL A 71 -12.21 13.85 6.47
C VAL A 71 -11.49 12.83 7.34
N GLU A 72 -11.04 13.28 8.51
CA GLU A 72 -10.09 12.59 9.40
C GLU A 72 -10.61 11.27 9.99
N SER A 73 -11.94 11.11 10.15
CA SER A 73 -12.52 9.90 10.75
C SER A 73 -13.11 8.90 9.74
N GLN A 74 -13.01 9.20 8.44
CA GLN A 74 -13.52 8.31 7.40
C GLN A 74 -12.65 7.04 7.32
N PRO A 75 -13.26 5.84 7.22
CA PRO A 75 -12.49 4.60 7.20
C PRO A 75 -11.43 4.52 6.11
N ILE A 76 -11.68 5.13 4.95
CA ILE A 76 -10.76 5.17 3.82
C ILE A 76 -9.51 5.99 4.15
N VAL A 77 -9.70 7.18 4.73
CA VAL A 77 -8.61 8.08 5.13
C VAL A 77 -7.77 7.43 6.22
N ILE A 78 -8.43 6.82 7.21
CA ILE A 78 -7.74 6.08 8.27
C ILE A 78 -6.98 4.89 7.70
N ALA A 79 -7.55 4.13 6.75
CA ALA A 79 -6.86 3.00 6.12
C ALA A 79 -5.57 3.44 5.39
N LEU A 80 -5.60 4.56 4.65
CA LEU A 80 -4.41 5.13 4.00
C LEU A 80 -3.35 5.53 5.04
N GLN A 81 -3.76 6.15 6.15
CA GLN A 81 -2.83 6.50 7.23
C GLN A 81 -2.25 5.28 7.94
N VAL A 82 -3.06 4.23 8.14
CA VAL A 82 -2.60 2.95 8.66
C VAL A 82 -1.57 2.32 7.72
N PHE A 83 -1.77 2.42 6.41
CA PHE A 83 -0.77 1.97 5.42
C PHE A 83 0.54 2.77 5.53
N GLY A 84 0.47 4.09 5.65
CA GLY A 84 1.66 4.91 5.93
C GLY A 84 2.38 4.51 7.22
N ALA A 85 1.63 4.23 8.29
CA ALA A 85 2.19 3.75 9.55
C ALA A 85 2.83 2.36 9.43
N ILE A 86 2.22 1.46 8.63
CA ILE A 86 2.79 0.15 8.30
C ILE A 86 4.12 0.32 7.58
N GLN A 87 4.16 1.14 6.52
CA GLN A 87 5.37 1.41 5.75
C GLN A 87 6.48 1.94 6.67
N LYS A 88 6.19 2.93 7.51
CA LYS A 88 7.15 3.51 8.45
C LYS A 88 7.67 2.47 9.43
N GLY A 89 6.76 1.72 10.08
CA GLY A 89 7.15 0.70 11.06
C GLY A 89 7.95 -0.44 10.44
N ALA A 90 7.57 -0.85 9.24
CA ALA A 90 8.29 -1.83 8.44
C ALA A 90 9.71 -1.35 8.11
N ALA A 91 9.85 -0.15 7.52
CA ALA A 91 11.13 0.42 7.14
C ALA A 91 12.06 0.60 8.34
N THR A 92 11.55 1.17 9.45
CA THR A 92 12.34 1.38 10.67
C THR A 92 12.75 0.06 11.36
N SER A 93 12.01 -1.03 11.14
CA SER A 93 12.37 -2.33 11.70
C SER A 93 13.53 -3.03 10.97
N MET A 94 13.83 -2.65 9.71
CA MET A 94 14.80 -3.35 8.86
C MET A 94 16.19 -3.44 9.47
N ASP A 95 16.62 -2.38 10.15
CA ASP A 95 17.97 -2.25 10.71
C ASP A 95 18.11 -2.90 12.11
N ILE A 96 17.00 -3.35 12.70
CA ILE A 96 16.98 -3.88 14.08
C ILE A 96 16.44 -5.32 14.06
N PRO A 97 17.30 -6.36 14.05
CA PRO A 97 16.90 -7.75 13.81
C PRO A 97 15.76 -8.27 14.70
N ARG A 98 15.74 -7.87 15.99
CA ARG A 98 14.67 -8.26 16.92
C ARG A 98 13.32 -7.63 16.54
N LEU A 99 13.32 -6.35 16.17
CA LEU A 99 12.11 -5.66 15.73
C LEU A 99 11.66 -6.16 14.35
N LYS A 100 12.61 -6.44 13.45
CA LYS A 100 12.35 -7.00 12.13
C LYS A 100 11.50 -8.27 12.21
N ASN A 101 11.92 -9.25 13.02
CA ASN A 101 11.20 -10.53 13.12
C ASN A 101 9.78 -10.35 13.70
N ASN A 102 9.63 -9.52 14.74
CA ASN A 102 8.32 -9.25 15.33
C ASN A 102 7.39 -8.52 14.35
N THR A 103 7.94 -7.54 13.62
CA THR A 103 7.21 -6.76 12.62
C THR A 103 6.78 -7.64 11.44
N ILE A 104 7.69 -8.49 10.93
CA ILE A 104 7.39 -9.48 9.89
C ILE A 104 6.23 -10.40 10.31
N LEU A 105 6.32 -11.00 11.50
CA LEU A 105 5.30 -11.92 11.99
C LEU A 105 3.95 -11.22 12.13
N HIS A 106 3.95 -10.00 12.68
CA HIS A 106 2.75 -9.20 12.85
C HIS A 106 2.10 -8.84 11.51
N LEU A 107 2.87 -8.34 10.55
CA LEU A 107 2.36 -7.95 9.24
C LEU A 107 1.85 -9.15 8.44
N ARG A 108 2.55 -10.29 8.54
CA ARG A 108 2.10 -11.56 7.94
C ARG A 108 0.75 -12.02 8.49
N ASN A 109 0.56 -11.93 9.81
CA ASN A 109 -0.71 -12.31 10.45
C ASN A 109 -1.89 -11.42 10.02
N ASN A 110 -1.61 -10.19 9.57
CA ASN A 110 -2.63 -9.24 9.09
C ASN A 110 -2.66 -9.16 7.56
N TRP A 111 -1.98 -10.07 6.84
CA TRP A 111 -1.85 -10.00 5.39
C TRP A 111 -3.21 -10.00 4.68
N ALA A 112 -4.15 -10.84 5.14
CA ALA A 112 -5.48 -10.92 4.53
C ALA A 112 -6.23 -9.58 4.58
N ASP A 113 -6.13 -8.85 5.69
CA ASP A 113 -6.79 -7.55 5.87
C ASP A 113 -6.09 -6.45 5.07
N ILE A 114 -4.75 -6.46 5.05
CA ILE A 114 -3.95 -5.55 4.22
C ILE A 114 -4.33 -5.75 2.75
N TYR A 115 -4.34 -7.00 2.27
CA TYR A 115 -4.74 -7.34 0.90
C TYR A 115 -6.16 -6.86 0.58
N ALA A 116 -7.14 -7.12 1.46
CA ALA A 116 -8.53 -6.74 1.22
C ALA A 116 -8.68 -5.22 1.08
N TRP A 117 -8.02 -4.45 1.94
CA TRP A 117 -8.02 -2.99 1.87
C TRP A 117 -7.26 -2.47 0.64
N SER A 118 -6.06 -2.99 0.35
CA SER A 118 -5.30 -2.60 -0.84
C SER A 118 -6.08 -2.87 -2.13
N SER A 119 -6.72 -4.04 -2.21
CA SER A 119 -7.59 -4.40 -3.34
C SER A 119 -8.75 -3.43 -3.48
N PHE A 120 -9.50 -3.17 -2.40
CA PHE A 120 -10.61 -2.22 -2.42
C PHE A 120 -10.18 -0.81 -2.86
N LEU A 121 -9.08 -0.31 -2.32
CA LEU A 121 -8.57 1.03 -2.62
C LEU A 121 -8.16 1.16 -4.09
N VAL A 122 -7.39 0.19 -4.62
CA VAL A 122 -6.95 0.20 -6.02
C VAL A 122 -8.15 0.14 -6.97
N HIS A 123 -9.09 -0.78 -6.76
CA HIS A 123 -10.27 -0.89 -7.63
C HIS A 123 -11.17 0.35 -7.56
N SER A 124 -11.35 0.93 -6.38
CA SER A 124 -12.32 2.02 -6.18
C SER A 124 -11.80 3.39 -6.65
N PHE A 125 -10.49 3.61 -6.61
CA PHE A 125 -9.88 4.91 -6.90
C PHE A 125 -8.96 4.87 -8.13
N VAL A 126 -8.05 3.90 -8.22
CA VAL A 126 -7.05 3.86 -9.31
C VAL A 126 -7.67 3.34 -10.61
N GLU A 127 -8.24 2.14 -10.58
CA GLU A 127 -8.82 1.52 -11.78
C GLU A 127 -10.01 2.33 -12.29
N ARG A 128 -10.85 2.82 -11.37
CA ARG A 128 -11.99 3.67 -11.72
C ARG A 128 -11.57 4.96 -12.40
N ASP A 129 -10.55 5.66 -11.89
CA ASP A 129 -10.06 6.90 -12.49
C ASP A 129 -9.51 6.63 -13.90
N LEU A 130 -8.71 5.57 -14.05
CA LEU A 130 -8.16 5.17 -15.35
C LEU A 130 -9.25 4.76 -16.35
N ASP A 131 -10.27 4.04 -15.90
CA ASP A 131 -11.39 3.61 -16.75
C ASP A 131 -12.28 4.80 -17.16
N THR A 132 -12.50 5.75 -16.25
CA THR A 132 -13.44 6.87 -16.46
C THR A 132 -12.78 8.05 -17.18
N HIS A 133 -11.54 8.35 -16.81
CA HIS A 133 -10.84 9.58 -17.22
C HIS A 133 -9.57 9.32 -18.03
N GLN A 134 -9.11 8.07 -18.14
CA GLN A 134 -7.83 7.70 -18.77
C GLN A 134 -6.61 8.39 -18.13
N ALA A 135 -6.78 8.89 -16.90
CA ALA A 135 -5.77 9.58 -16.12
C ALA A 135 -6.12 9.42 -14.63
N LEU A 136 -5.13 9.51 -13.75
CA LEU A 136 -5.36 9.49 -12.31
C LEU A 136 -5.73 10.88 -11.80
N SER A 137 -6.72 10.93 -10.91
CA SER A 137 -6.90 12.11 -10.04
C SER A 137 -5.79 12.17 -8.99
N GLU A 138 -5.70 13.28 -8.26
CA GLU A 138 -4.79 13.42 -7.11
C GLU A 138 -5.01 12.33 -6.06
N ILE A 139 -6.28 11.97 -5.81
CA ILE A 139 -6.65 10.90 -4.86
C ILE A 139 -6.24 9.53 -5.41
N GLY A 140 -6.53 9.26 -6.68
CA GLY A 140 -6.11 8.01 -7.33
C GLY A 140 -4.60 7.82 -7.29
N TYR A 141 -3.84 8.90 -7.51
CA TYR A 141 -2.39 8.90 -7.38
C TYR A 141 -1.93 8.61 -5.95
N GLU A 142 -2.48 9.31 -4.95
CA GLU A 142 -2.10 9.12 -3.55
C GLU A 142 -2.40 7.70 -3.04
N VAL A 143 -3.53 7.14 -3.47
CA VAL A 143 -3.90 5.75 -3.21
C VAL A 143 -2.88 4.80 -3.84
N LEU A 144 -2.57 4.99 -5.13
CA LEU A 144 -1.61 4.15 -5.85
C LEU A 144 -0.23 4.18 -5.17
N ARG A 145 0.27 5.38 -4.85
CA ARG A 145 1.53 5.61 -4.15
C ARG A 145 1.55 4.88 -2.81
N THR A 146 0.56 5.12 -1.96
CA THR A 146 0.48 4.52 -0.62
C THR A 146 0.41 2.99 -0.67
N VAL A 147 -0.36 2.42 -1.60
CA VAL A 147 -0.46 0.97 -1.77
C VAL A 147 0.86 0.40 -2.31
N LEU A 148 1.47 1.03 -3.31
CA LEU A 148 2.76 0.62 -3.87
C LEU A 148 3.85 0.60 -2.80
N GLU A 149 3.93 1.65 -1.99
CA GLU A 149 4.90 1.79 -0.91
C GLU A 149 4.76 0.65 0.12
N VAL A 150 3.54 0.37 0.57
CA VAL A 150 3.29 -0.72 1.52
C VAL A 150 3.63 -2.08 0.92
N LEU A 151 3.14 -2.38 -0.29
CA LEU A 151 3.36 -3.68 -0.91
C LEU A 151 4.84 -3.93 -1.18
N SER A 152 5.55 -2.94 -1.71
CA SER A 152 7.00 -2.99 -1.95
C SER A 152 7.77 -3.21 -0.64
N THR A 153 7.43 -2.45 0.42
CA THR A 153 8.10 -2.59 1.73
C THR A 153 7.84 -3.97 2.36
N LEU A 154 6.61 -4.50 2.25
CA LEU A 154 6.26 -5.83 2.77
C LEU A 154 6.99 -6.95 2.04
N GLN A 155 7.19 -6.80 0.72
CA GLN A 155 7.98 -7.73 -0.10
C GLN A 155 9.47 -7.66 0.28
N MET A 156 10.06 -6.46 0.36
CA MET A 156 11.46 -6.25 0.76
C MET A 156 11.78 -6.81 2.15
N LEU A 157 10.85 -6.67 3.09
CA LEU A 157 11.00 -7.25 4.43
C LEU A 157 10.96 -8.78 4.45
N GLY A 158 10.45 -9.41 3.39
CA GLY A 158 10.05 -10.82 3.39
C GLY A 158 8.86 -11.09 4.32
N ALA A 159 8.07 -10.05 4.64
CA ALA A 159 6.84 -10.19 5.41
C ALA A 159 5.80 -10.99 4.62
N ILE A 160 5.76 -10.75 3.30
CA ILE A 160 5.00 -11.52 2.33
C ILE A 160 5.97 -12.20 1.37
N ARG A 161 5.97 -13.52 1.36
CA ARG A 161 6.72 -14.36 0.42
C ARG A 161 5.85 -14.69 -0.79
N SER A 162 6.47 -15.04 -1.92
CA SER A 162 5.75 -15.51 -3.12
C SER A 162 4.76 -16.64 -2.82
N GLN A 163 5.06 -17.53 -1.85
CA GLN A 163 4.14 -18.58 -1.39
C GLN A 163 2.88 -18.05 -0.68
N GLU A 164 2.98 -16.94 0.05
CA GLU A 164 1.86 -16.31 0.76
C GLU A 164 0.97 -15.51 -0.20
N ILE A 165 1.57 -14.96 -1.27
CA ILE A 165 0.84 -14.41 -2.41
C ILE A 165 0.05 -15.51 -3.13
N LYS A 166 0.62 -16.72 -3.26
CA LYS A 166 -0.08 -17.89 -3.82
C LYS A 166 -1.26 -18.35 -2.95
N ALA A 167 -1.23 -18.10 -1.64
CA ALA A 167 -2.27 -18.54 -0.71
C ALA A 167 -3.57 -17.72 -0.81
N ILE A 168 -3.51 -16.48 -1.29
CA ILE A 168 -4.68 -15.62 -1.50
C ILE A 168 -4.94 -15.49 -3.00
N GLN A 169 -6.09 -16.00 -3.44
CA GLN A 169 -6.50 -15.87 -4.84
C GLN A 169 -6.53 -14.39 -5.26
N LYS A 170 -5.93 -14.07 -6.41
CA LYS A 170 -5.78 -12.71 -6.95
C LYS A 170 -4.85 -11.76 -6.20
N ALA A 171 -4.12 -12.20 -5.16
CA ALA A 171 -3.11 -11.35 -4.54
C ALA A 171 -1.98 -10.99 -5.51
N GLY A 172 -1.50 -11.96 -6.29
CA GLY A 172 -0.48 -11.71 -7.30
C GLY A 172 -0.95 -10.75 -8.41
N ASP A 173 -2.23 -10.80 -8.78
CA ASP A 173 -2.81 -9.86 -9.74
C ASP A 173 -2.74 -8.43 -9.22
N LEU A 174 -3.08 -8.21 -7.94
CA LEU A 174 -2.99 -6.88 -7.33
C LEU A 174 -1.57 -6.31 -7.37
N PHE A 175 -0.56 -7.13 -7.02
CA PHE A 175 0.85 -6.75 -7.06
C PHE A 175 1.27 -6.30 -8.46
N VAL A 176 0.93 -7.09 -9.47
CA VAL A 176 1.25 -6.77 -10.86
C VAL A 176 0.48 -5.54 -11.34
N CYS A 177 -0.82 -5.43 -11.06
CA CYS A 177 -1.61 -4.25 -11.44
C CYS A 177 -1.06 -2.97 -10.83
N VAL A 178 -0.77 -2.96 -9.52
CA VAL A 178 -0.19 -1.79 -8.83
C VAL A 178 1.14 -1.40 -9.45
N HIS A 179 2.01 -2.37 -9.73
CA HIS A 179 3.27 -2.11 -10.42
C HIS A 179 3.05 -1.53 -11.83
N LEU A 180 2.17 -2.11 -12.64
CA LEU A 180 1.88 -1.62 -14.00
C LEU A 180 1.25 -0.22 -13.99
N TYR A 181 0.34 0.07 -13.05
CA TYR A 181 -0.21 1.41 -12.86
C TYR A 181 0.85 2.42 -12.44
N ALA A 182 1.79 2.03 -11.56
CA ALA A 182 2.88 2.90 -11.15
C ALA A 182 3.77 3.32 -12.32
N LEU A 183 4.06 2.39 -13.24
CA LEU A 183 4.80 2.69 -14.46
C LEU A 183 4.05 3.68 -15.38
N PHE A 184 2.72 3.71 -15.37
CA PHE A 184 1.98 4.66 -16.21
C PHE A 184 2.16 6.12 -15.77
N VAL A 185 2.23 6.37 -14.47
CA VAL A 185 2.22 7.73 -13.89
C VAL A 185 3.45 8.56 -14.25
N GLU A 186 4.59 7.91 -14.52
CA GLU A 186 5.86 8.56 -14.90
C GLU A 186 5.71 9.48 -16.14
N SER A 187 4.69 9.25 -16.97
CA SER A 187 4.49 10.00 -18.22
C SER A 187 3.56 11.22 -18.13
N SER A 188 2.82 11.40 -17.03
CA SER A 188 1.71 12.37 -16.97
C SER A 188 1.85 13.48 -15.90
N MET A 189 2.86 13.46 -15.05
CA MET A 189 3.06 14.48 -14.00
C MET A 189 4.50 15.02 -14.00
N GLU A 190 4.68 16.29 -13.65
CA GLU A 190 5.98 16.96 -13.40
C GLU A 190 6.05 17.31 -11.90
N SER A 191 6.77 16.54 -11.07
CA SER A 191 6.88 16.80 -9.62
C SER A 191 7.94 15.92 -8.92
N ASP A 192 8.51 16.40 -7.81
CA ASP A 192 9.41 15.66 -6.89
C ASP A 192 8.79 14.35 -6.34
N THR A 193 7.46 14.20 -6.40
CA THR A 193 6.73 12.98 -6.00
C THR A 193 6.92 11.80 -6.97
N ILE A 194 7.40 12.04 -8.20
CA ILE A 194 7.71 11.00 -9.20
C ILE A 194 8.82 10.08 -8.70
N TRP A 195 9.83 10.63 -8.01
CA TRP A 195 11.00 9.88 -7.52
C TRP A 195 10.63 8.73 -6.57
N ALA A 196 9.63 8.92 -5.72
CA ALA A 196 9.21 7.87 -4.77
C ALA A 196 8.53 6.70 -5.51
N VAL A 197 7.64 6.99 -6.46
CA VAL A 197 6.93 5.96 -7.24
C VAL A 197 7.91 5.13 -8.07
N ASP A 198 8.90 5.79 -8.71
CA ASP A 198 9.93 5.12 -9.49
C ASP A 198 10.81 4.20 -8.62
N GLU A 199 11.20 4.65 -7.42
CA GLU A 199 12.00 3.86 -6.50
C GLU A 199 11.25 2.60 -6.03
N PHE A 200 10.01 2.75 -5.57
CA PHE A 200 9.23 1.59 -5.08
C PHE A 200 8.79 0.65 -6.19
N SER A 201 8.49 1.17 -7.38
CA SER A 201 8.20 0.37 -8.58
C SER A 201 9.43 -0.42 -9.02
N GLY A 202 10.60 0.22 -9.06
CA GLY A 202 11.88 -0.43 -9.38
C GLY A 202 12.24 -1.54 -8.40
N ARG A 203 12.07 -1.30 -7.09
CA ARG A 203 12.27 -2.31 -6.04
C ARG A 203 11.33 -3.51 -6.19
N MET A 204 10.06 -3.26 -6.52
CA MET A 204 9.09 -4.32 -6.74
C MET A 204 9.45 -5.17 -7.97
N ALA A 205 9.88 -4.52 -9.06
CA ALA A 205 10.40 -5.18 -10.25
C ALA A 205 11.64 -6.05 -9.94
N ASP A 206 12.58 -5.55 -9.14
CA ASP A 206 13.76 -6.31 -8.72
C ASP A 206 13.40 -7.59 -7.99
N ASP A 207 12.45 -7.51 -7.07
CA ASP A 207 12.07 -8.66 -6.28
C ASP A 207 11.23 -9.67 -7.08
N PHE A 208 10.42 -9.23 -8.04
CA PHE A 208 9.79 -10.14 -9.01
C PHE A 208 10.82 -10.85 -9.88
N LEU A 209 11.86 -10.14 -10.34
CA LEU A 209 12.91 -10.72 -11.18
C LEU A 209 13.78 -11.74 -10.42
N LYS A 210 14.08 -11.48 -9.14
CA LYS A 210 14.84 -12.42 -8.30
C LYS A 210 14.10 -13.72 -8.05
N ASP A 211 12.78 -13.64 -7.90
CA ASP A 211 11.90 -14.77 -7.56
C ASP A 211 11.07 -15.24 -8.77
N TRP A 212 11.53 -14.89 -9.99
CA TRP A 212 10.80 -15.13 -11.23
C TRP A 212 10.61 -16.62 -11.49
N ASP A 213 9.35 -17.04 -11.61
CA ASP A 213 8.94 -18.39 -11.97
C ASP A 213 7.83 -18.35 -13.04
N ASP A 214 7.44 -19.52 -13.55
CA ASP A 214 6.39 -19.64 -14.58
C ASP A 214 5.06 -19.01 -14.11
N LEU A 215 4.78 -19.03 -12.81
CA LEU A 215 3.57 -18.45 -12.24
C LEU A 215 3.59 -16.93 -12.32
N TRP A 216 4.70 -16.28 -11.94
CA TRP A 216 4.84 -14.83 -12.11
C TRP A 216 4.71 -14.44 -13.57
N GLY A 217 5.29 -15.23 -14.48
CA GLY A 217 5.09 -15.08 -15.92
C GLY A 217 3.61 -15.13 -16.32
N GLU A 218 2.87 -16.14 -15.87
CA GLU A 218 1.42 -16.28 -16.15
C GLU A 218 0.60 -15.10 -15.60
N ILE A 219 0.87 -14.67 -14.36
CA ILE A 219 0.18 -13.53 -13.73
C ILE A 219 0.47 -12.25 -14.52
N TYR A 220 1.74 -11.99 -14.86
CA TYR A 220 2.12 -10.83 -15.67
C TYR A 220 1.43 -10.82 -17.03
N VAL A 221 1.48 -11.94 -17.76
CA VAL A 221 0.85 -12.07 -19.08
C VAL A 221 -0.66 -11.87 -18.98
N ARG A 222 -1.32 -12.51 -18.00
CA ARG A 222 -2.76 -12.35 -17.79
C ARG A 222 -3.14 -10.90 -17.49
N ASN A 223 -2.40 -10.20 -16.63
CA ASN A 223 -2.71 -8.82 -16.30
C ASN A 223 -2.45 -7.90 -17.50
N LEU A 224 -1.36 -8.09 -18.25
CA LEU A 224 -1.11 -7.34 -19.48
C LEU A 224 -2.19 -7.54 -20.55
N GLN A 225 -2.71 -8.75 -20.71
CA GLN A 225 -3.81 -9.05 -21.65
C GLN A 225 -5.11 -8.34 -21.29
N ASN A 226 -5.37 -8.18 -19.99
CA ASN A 226 -6.58 -7.51 -19.49
C ASN A 226 -6.35 -6.00 -19.25
N PHE A 227 -5.12 -5.52 -19.40
CA PHE A 227 -4.77 -4.13 -19.19
C PHE A 227 -5.31 -3.26 -20.33
N ASN A 228 -5.65 -2.01 -20.02
CA ASN A 228 -6.11 -1.08 -21.04
C ASN A 228 -5.01 -0.89 -22.11
N PRO A 229 -5.27 -1.25 -23.40
CA PRO A 229 -4.26 -1.23 -24.45
C PRO A 229 -3.60 0.13 -24.68
N LEU A 230 -4.28 1.22 -24.31
CA LEU A 230 -3.76 2.59 -24.44
C LEU A 230 -2.51 2.82 -23.59
N PHE A 231 -2.34 2.07 -22.50
CA PHE A 231 -1.22 2.24 -21.57
C PHE A 231 -0.02 1.34 -21.89
N ILE A 232 -0.21 0.30 -22.73
CA ILE A 232 0.84 -0.67 -23.09
C ILE A 232 2.08 -0.01 -23.69
N PRO A 233 1.99 0.96 -24.63
CA PRO A 233 3.18 1.59 -25.21
C PRO A 233 4.02 2.39 -24.20
N ALA A 234 3.37 3.03 -23.22
CA ALA A 234 4.06 3.78 -22.16
C ALA A 234 4.81 2.82 -21.22
N ILE A 235 4.12 1.77 -20.77
CA ILE A 235 4.71 0.72 -19.93
C ILE A 235 5.88 0.05 -20.62
N ALA A 236 5.73 -0.34 -21.89
CA ALA A 236 6.80 -0.98 -22.66
C ALA A 236 8.03 -0.08 -22.79
N ARG A 237 7.84 1.23 -22.99
CA ARG A 237 8.95 2.20 -23.06
C ARG A 237 9.72 2.26 -21.75
N ILE A 238 9.02 2.28 -20.62
CA ILE A 238 9.62 2.41 -19.30
C ILE A 238 10.32 1.11 -18.90
N LEU A 239 9.69 -0.04 -19.11
CA LEU A 239 10.34 -1.34 -18.90
C LEU A 239 11.60 -1.51 -19.76
N CYS A 240 11.56 -1.08 -21.02
CA CYS A 240 12.74 -1.08 -21.89
C CYS A 240 13.86 -0.19 -21.33
N ARG A 241 13.53 1.02 -20.85
CA ARG A 241 14.52 1.93 -20.23
C ARG A 241 15.14 1.32 -18.97
N ILE A 242 14.31 0.80 -18.05
CA ILE A 242 14.78 0.12 -16.83
C ILE A 242 15.69 -1.06 -17.16
N THR A 243 15.40 -1.80 -18.23
CA THR A 243 16.21 -2.95 -18.67
C THR A 243 17.54 -2.51 -19.28
N LEU A 244 17.56 -1.41 -20.05
CA LEU A 244 18.76 -0.87 -20.70
C LEU A 244 19.72 -0.20 -19.71
N ASP A 245 19.21 0.49 -18.68
CA ASP A 245 20.03 1.15 -17.65
C ASP A 245 20.75 0.15 -16.71
N ARG A 246 20.43 -1.15 -16.82
CA ARG A 246 21.02 -2.25 -16.03
C ARG A 246 22.08 -3.06 -16.78
N LEU A 247 22.32 -2.79 -18.07
CA LEU A 247 23.32 -3.43 -18.93
C LEU A 247 24.58 -2.56 -19.06
#